data_AF-A0A7J8Q376-F1
#
_entry.id   AF-A0A7J8Q376-F1
#
_cell.length_a   1.000
_cell.length_b   1.000
_cell.length_c   1.000
_cell.angle_alpha   90.00
_cell.angle_beta   90.00
_cell.angle_gamma   90.00
#
_symmetry.space_group_name_H-M   'P 1'
#
loop_
_entity.id
_entity.type
_entity.pdbx_description
1 polymer ?
#
loop_
_entity_poly.entity_id
_entity_poly.type
_entity_poly.pdbx_seq_one_letter_code
_entity_poly.pdbx_strand_id
1 'polypeptide(L)'
;MVIFACIQIVLSQIPNFHNLSWLSILAAIMSFAYSSIGLGLSIAKVAGGEPVRTTLTGVTVGVDVSGSEKIWRTFQAIGDIAFAYAYSTDTIKSSPPENKSMKRATTLGVSTTTLFYVLCGLVGYAAFGNDAPGNFLTGFGFYEPFWLIDFANICIAIHLIGAY
;
A
#
# COMPACT_ATOMS: atom_id res chain seq x y z
N MET A 1 -0.97 -3.61 -16.59
CA MET A 1 -0.52 -2.23 -16.86
C MET A 1 -1.22 -1.59 -18.04
N VAL A 2 -1.35 -2.25 -19.20
CA VAL A 2 -2.05 -1.68 -20.37
C VAL A 2 -3.51 -1.31 -20.07
N ILE A 3 -4.28 -2.22 -19.46
CA ILE A 3 -5.70 -1.97 -19.12
C ILE A 3 -5.86 -0.79 -18.16
N PHE A 4 -5.00 -0.72 -17.13
CA PHE A 4 -4.99 0.39 -16.18
C PHE A 4 -4.70 1.72 -16.89
N ALA A 5 -3.69 1.75 -17.78
CA ALA A 5 -3.38 2.94 -18.57
C ALA A 5 -4.55 3.36 -19.47
N CYS A 6 -5.26 2.42 -20.09
CA CYS A 6 -6.45 2.72 -20.89
C CYS A 6 -7.57 3.36 -20.05
N ILE A 7 -7.84 2.82 -18.85
CA ILE A 7 -8.85 3.38 -17.93
C ILE A 7 -8.47 4.81 -17.54
N GLN A 8 -7.20 5.04 -17.21
CA GLN A 8 -6.67 6.35 -16.84
C GLN A 8 -6.81 7.37 -17.99
N ILE A 9 -6.52 6.97 -19.24
CA ILE A 9 -6.71 7.83 -20.43
C ILE A 9 -8.18 8.23 -20.63
N VAL A 10 -9.13 7.33 -20.33
CA VAL A 10 -10.57 7.64 -20.45
C VAL A 10 -11.01 8.59 -19.34
N LEU A 11 -10.62 8.31 -18.10
CA LEU A 11 -10.95 9.16 -16.96
C LEU A 11 -10.35 10.58 -17.11
N SER A 12 -9.21 10.71 -17.80
CA SER A 12 -8.57 12.01 -18.08
C SER A 12 -9.35 12.91 -19.02
N GLN A 13 -10.34 12.38 -19.71
CA GLN A 13 -11.20 13.17 -20.57
C GLN A 13 -12.35 13.85 -19.80
N ILE A 14 -12.51 13.57 -18.50
CA ILE A 14 -13.60 14.14 -17.68
C ILE A 14 -13.18 15.55 -17.20
N PRO A 15 -13.83 16.63 -17.69
CA PRO A 15 -13.33 17.99 -17.50
C PRO A 15 -13.60 18.60 -16.12
N ASN A 16 -14.36 17.93 -15.24
CA ASN A 16 -14.88 18.55 -14.02
C ASN A 16 -14.56 17.72 -12.75
N PHE A 17 -13.41 18.00 -12.13
CA PHE A 17 -12.89 17.30 -10.95
C PHE A 17 -13.83 17.33 -9.73
N HIS A 18 -14.71 18.31 -9.62
CA HIS A 18 -15.67 18.39 -8.50
C HIS A 18 -16.66 17.21 -8.50
N ASN A 19 -16.99 16.68 -9.69
CA ASN A 19 -17.80 15.48 -9.87
C ASN A 19 -17.06 14.17 -9.54
N LEU A 20 -15.75 14.24 -9.24
CA LEU A 20 -14.90 13.09 -8.89
C LEU A 20 -14.57 13.02 -7.40
N SER A 21 -14.99 13.98 -6.58
CA SER A 21 -14.73 13.98 -5.13
C SER A 21 -15.21 12.71 -4.41
N TRP A 22 -16.32 12.13 -4.87
CA TRP A 22 -16.84 10.86 -4.35
C TRP A 22 -15.93 9.67 -4.70
N LEU A 23 -15.22 9.71 -5.84
CA LEU A 23 -14.24 8.68 -6.21
C LEU A 23 -13.04 8.72 -5.27
N SER A 24 -12.58 9.90 -4.86
CA SER A 24 -11.50 10.02 -3.88
C SER A 24 -11.92 9.48 -2.50
N ILE A 25 -13.17 9.73 -2.07
CA ILE A 25 -13.72 9.16 -0.83
C ILE A 25 -13.79 7.64 -0.94
N LEU A 26 -14.30 7.12 -2.06
CA LEU A 26 -14.36 5.68 -2.30
C LEU A 26 -12.96 5.05 -2.31
N ALA A 27 -12.00 5.67 -3.00
CA ALA A 27 -10.62 5.22 -3.04
C ALA A 27 -9.99 5.21 -1.64
N ALA A 28 -10.25 6.22 -0.81
CA ALA A 28 -9.80 6.24 0.57
C ALA A 28 -10.41 5.08 1.38
N ILE A 29 -11.72 4.85 1.31
CA ILE A 29 -12.39 3.73 2.00
C ILE A 29 -11.78 2.39 1.57
N MET A 30 -11.58 2.20 0.26
CA MET A 30 -10.98 0.97 -0.28
C MET A 30 -9.53 0.79 0.20
N SER A 31 -8.77 1.88 0.33
CA SER A 31 -7.40 1.85 0.87
C SER A 31 -7.35 1.35 2.29
N PHE A 32 -8.20 1.91 3.15
CA PHE A 32 -8.32 1.48 4.54
C PHE A 32 -8.80 0.04 4.64
N ALA A 33 -9.74 -0.38 3.78
CA ALA A 33 -10.27 -1.74 3.78
C ALA A 33 -9.19 -2.78 3.48
N TYR A 34 -8.49 -2.69 2.34
CA TYR A 34 -7.47 -3.70 2.00
C TYR A 34 -6.29 -3.68 2.98
N SER A 35 -5.89 -2.50 3.46
CA SER A 35 -4.77 -2.38 4.41
C SER A 35 -5.13 -2.98 5.76
N SER A 36 -6.35 -2.76 6.24
CA SER A 36 -6.83 -3.33 7.50
C SER A 36 -7.01 -4.85 7.42
N ILE A 37 -7.50 -5.36 6.28
CA ILE A 37 -7.60 -6.81 6.04
C ILE A 37 -6.21 -7.44 6.09
N GLY A 38 -5.24 -6.89 5.33
CA GLY A 38 -3.87 -7.39 5.32
C GLY A 38 -3.22 -7.36 6.71
N LEU A 39 -3.42 -6.27 7.46
CA LEU A 39 -2.93 -6.14 8.82
C LEU A 39 -3.57 -7.19 9.75
N GLY A 40 -4.89 -7.35 9.70
CA GLY A 40 -5.62 -8.32 10.52
C GLY A 40 -5.19 -9.76 10.25
N LEU A 41 -5.03 -10.14 8.99
CA LEU A 41 -4.50 -11.46 8.59
C LEU A 41 -3.07 -11.69 9.11
N SER A 42 -2.23 -10.66 9.05
CA SER A 42 -0.86 -10.71 9.56
C SER A 42 -0.84 -10.88 11.08
N ILE A 43 -1.68 -10.15 11.81
CA ILE A 43 -1.84 -10.32 13.27
C ILE A 43 -2.33 -11.74 13.58
N ALA A 44 -3.31 -12.25 12.85
CA ALA A 44 -3.85 -13.60 13.07
C ALA A 44 -2.79 -14.68 12.84
N LYS A 45 -1.96 -14.55 11.80
CA LYS A 45 -0.84 -15.47 11.53
C LYS A 45 0.21 -15.43 12.64
N VAL A 46 0.59 -14.23 13.10
CA VAL A 46 1.53 -14.06 14.22
C VAL A 46 0.97 -14.67 15.50
N ALA A 47 -0.31 -14.44 15.80
CA ALA A 47 -0.99 -15.00 16.97
C ALA A 47 -1.14 -16.53 16.90
N GLY A 48 -1.21 -17.09 15.69
CA GLY A 48 -1.21 -18.54 15.46
C GLY A 48 0.10 -19.25 15.82
N GLY A 49 1.17 -18.51 16.08
CA GLY A 49 2.42 -19.05 16.63
C GLY A 49 3.25 -19.87 15.65
N GLU A 50 3.02 -19.73 14.34
CA GLU A 50 3.86 -20.38 13.34
C GLU A 50 5.30 -19.85 13.44
N PRO A 51 6.31 -20.71 13.60
CA PRO A 51 7.69 -20.27 13.70
C PRO A 51 8.16 -19.71 12.35
N VAL A 52 8.50 -18.44 12.35
CA VAL A 52 8.94 -17.70 11.16
C VAL A 52 10.36 -17.17 11.40
N ARG A 53 11.24 -17.34 10.42
CA ARG A 53 12.64 -16.90 10.53
C ARG A 53 12.76 -15.42 10.21
N THR A 54 13.11 -14.61 11.21
CA THR A 54 13.39 -13.18 11.07
C THR A 54 14.87 -12.89 11.28
N THR A 55 15.41 -11.89 10.59
CA THR A 55 16.78 -11.42 10.76
C THR A 55 16.87 -9.92 10.50
N LEU A 56 17.86 -9.25 11.10
CA LEU A 56 18.02 -7.80 10.97
C LEU A 56 18.25 -7.35 9.51
N THR A 57 18.82 -8.21 8.66
CA THR A 57 19.13 -7.87 7.26
C THR A 57 18.17 -8.52 6.25
N GLY A 58 17.05 -9.08 6.73
CA GLY A 58 16.06 -9.76 5.89
C GLY A 58 16.62 -11.01 5.20
N VAL A 59 16.25 -11.21 3.94
CA VAL A 59 16.63 -12.42 3.20
C VAL A 59 18.15 -12.68 3.24
N THR A 60 18.54 -13.92 3.52
CA THR A 60 19.95 -14.34 3.63
C THR A 60 20.48 -14.73 2.25
N VAL A 61 21.70 -14.30 1.92
CA VAL A 61 22.38 -14.78 0.71
C VAL A 61 22.60 -16.29 0.83
N GLY A 62 22.23 -17.04 -0.19
CA GLY A 62 22.23 -18.50 -0.17
C GLY A 62 21.96 -19.08 -1.54
N VAL A 63 21.46 -20.32 -1.58
CA VAL A 63 21.16 -21.04 -2.82
C VAL A 63 20.09 -20.31 -3.64
N ASP A 64 19.10 -19.72 -2.97
CA ASP A 64 17.94 -19.09 -3.63
C ASP A 64 18.12 -17.60 -3.94
N VAL A 65 19.09 -16.92 -3.29
CA VAL A 65 19.29 -15.47 -3.45
C VAL A 65 20.78 -15.15 -3.51
N SER A 66 21.20 -14.61 -4.66
CA SER A 66 22.57 -14.13 -4.85
C SER A 66 22.84 -12.80 -4.12
N GLY A 67 24.12 -12.48 -3.90
CA GLY A 67 24.52 -11.21 -3.28
C GLY A 67 24.08 -9.98 -4.08
N SER A 68 24.20 -10.04 -5.41
CA SER A 68 23.73 -8.96 -6.30
C SER A 68 22.23 -8.78 -6.26
N GLU A 69 21.47 -9.88 -6.20
CA GLU A 69 20.02 -9.84 -6.10
C GLU A 69 19.55 -9.25 -4.75
N LYS A 70 20.24 -9.58 -3.66
CA LYS A 70 19.98 -8.94 -2.36
C LYS A 70 20.19 -7.42 -2.42
N ILE A 71 21.26 -6.97 -3.06
CA ILE A 71 21.54 -5.53 -3.27
C ILE A 71 20.43 -4.89 -4.12
N TRP A 72 20.03 -5.55 -5.22
CA TRP A 72 18.97 -5.06 -6.08
C TRP A 72 17.63 -4.91 -5.36
N ARG A 73 17.22 -5.94 -4.59
CA ARG A 73 16.01 -5.91 -3.76
C ARG A 73 16.07 -4.79 -2.70
N THR A 74 17.26 -4.47 -2.20
CA THR A 74 17.45 -3.36 -1.26
C THR A 74 17.20 -2.01 -1.94
N PHE A 75 17.75 -1.80 -3.14
CA PHE A 75 17.48 -0.59 -3.92
C PHE A 75 16.01 -0.49 -4.33
N GLN A 76 15.38 -1.60 -4.70
CA GLN A 76 13.95 -1.64 -5.00
C GLN A 76 13.12 -1.21 -3.79
N ALA A 77 13.39 -1.75 -2.60
CA ALA A 77 12.69 -1.36 -1.39
C ALA A 77 12.86 0.15 -1.05
N ILE A 78 14.06 0.71 -1.26
CA ILE A 78 14.29 2.16 -1.11
C ILE A 78 13.46 2.95 -2.13
N GLY A 79 13.43 2.50 -3.39
CA GLY A 79 12.64 3.09 -4.45
C GLY A 79 11.14 3.06 -4.16
N ASP A 80 10.63 1.94 -3.66
CA ASP A 80 9.23 1.77 -3.27
C ASP A 80 8.86 2.73 -2.12
N ILE A 81 9.72 2.88 -1.11
CA ILE A 81 9.53 3.86 -0.02
C ILE A 81 9.51 5.28 -0.59
N ALA A 82 10.46 5.63 -1.45
CA ALA A 82 10.51 6.97 -2.05
C ALA A 82 9.26 7.27 -2.89
N PHE A 83 8.80 6.30 -3.69
CA PHE A 83 7.58 6.41 -4.49
C PHE A 83 6.32 6.54 -3.62
N ALA A 84 6.26 5.83 -2.49
CA ALA A 84 5.12 5.88 -1.58
C ALA A 84 4.92 7.27 -0.91
N TYR A 85 5.97 8.10 -0.87
CA TYR A 85 5.91 9.49 -0.41
C TYR A 85 5.98 10.52 -1.55
N ALA A 86 5.92 10.08 -2.80
CA ALA A 86 5.82 11.00 -3.94
C ALA A 86 4.40 11.54 -4.03
N TYR A 87 4.13 12.67 -3.36
CA TYR A 87 2.87 13.40 -3.51
C TYR A 87 3.13 14.80 -4.07
N SER A 88 2.34 15.21 -5.06
CA SER A 88 2.30 16.58 -5.55
C SER A 88 1.47 17.45 -4.60
N THR A 89 1.95 18.66 -4.30
CA THR A 89 1.14 19.66 -3.58
C THR A 89 0.20 20.32 -4.58
N ASP A 90 -0.90 19.66 -4.95
CA ASP A 90 -1.96 20.33 -5.69
C ASP A 90 -2.57 21.41 -4.79
N THR A 91 -2.66 22.64 -5.28
CA THR A 91 -2.99 23.81 -4.46
C THR A 91 -4.50 23.84 -4.18
N ILE A 92 -4.90 23.46 -2.95
CA ILE A 92 -6.29 23.59 -2.49
C ILE A 92 -6.61 25.08 -2.37
N LYS A 93 -7.39 25.58 -3.33
CA LYS A 93 -7.96 26.93 -3.26
C LYS A 93 -8.96 27.00 -2.10
N SER A 94 -8.55 27.52 -0.94
CA SER A 94 -9.39 27.65 0.26
C SER A 94 -9.50 29.08 0.79
N SER A 95 -10.65 29.40 1.39
CA SER A 95 -10.82 30.43 2.43
C SER A 95 -11.09 29.66 3.72
N PRO A 96 -10.14 29.50 4.68
CA PRO A 96 -9.04 30.37 5.15
C PRO A 96 -7.71 30.18 4.38
N PRO A 97 -6.59 30.89 4.72
CA PRO A 97 -5.37 30.84 3.91
C PRO A 97 -4.90 29.41 3.65
N GLU A 98 -4.66 29.15 2.37
CA GLU A 98 -4.25 27.87 1.77
C GLU A 98 -3.14 27.16 2.55
N ASN A 99 -2.18 27.91 3.10
CA ASN A 99 -1.08 27.36 3.89
C ASN A 99 -1.52 26.62 5.17
N LYS A 100 -2.63 27.01 5.81
CA LYS A 100 -3.11 26.37 7.06
C LYS A 100 -3.93 25.13 6.75
N SER A 101 -4.84 25.23 5.77
CA SER A 101 -5.69 24.10 5.38
C SER A 101 -4.87 23.00 4.73
N MET A 102 -4.01 23.35 3.78
CA MET A 102 -3.10 22.41 3.11
C MET A 102 -2.19 21.73 4.13
N LYS A 103 -1.52 22.49 5.00
CA LYS A 103 -0.60 21.91 6.00
C LYS A 103 -1.32 20.93 6.93
N ARG A 104 -2.55 21.22 7.35
CA ARG A 104 -3.32 20.28 8.18
C ARG A 104 -3.69 19.02 7.40
N ALA A 105 -4.17 19.15 6.17
CA ALA A 105 -4.53 18.04 5.32
C ALA A 105 -3.32 17.14 5.00
N THR A 106 -2.20 17.74 4.58
CA THR A 106 -0.94 17.03 4.31
C THR A 106 -0.41 16.36 5.57
N THR A 107 -0.34 17.05 6.72
CA THR A 107 0.12 16.42 7.96
C THR A 107 -0.74 15.22 8.32
N LEU A 108 -2.07 15.33 8.24
CA LEU A 108 -2.95 14.21 8.55
C LEU A 108 -2.75 13.06 7.55
N GLY A 109 -2.77 13.34 6.25
CA GLY A 109 -2.63 12.35 5.19
C GLY A 109 -1.29 11.61 5.26
N VAL A 110 -0.18 12.33 5.37
CA VAL A 110 1.16 11.73 5.51
C VAL A 110 1.26 10.93 6.80
N SER A 111 0.82 11.48 7.94
CA SER A 111 0.89 10.77 9.22
C SER A 111 0.10 9.46 9.22
N THR A 112 -1.13 9.49 8.68
CA THR A 112 -1.96 8.30 8.53
C THR A 112 -1.30 7.27 7.60
N THR A 113 -0.80 7.71 6.45
CA THR A 113 -0.17 6.82 5.47
C THR A 113 1.10 6.18 6.04
N THR A 114 1.95 6.96 6.70
CA THR A 114 3.15 6.46 7.40
C THR A 114 2.78 5.42 8.46
N LEU A 115 1.73 5.67 9.26
CA LEU A 115 1.28 4.73 10.28
C LEU A 115 0.91 3.38 9.65
N PHE A 116 0.11 3.38 8.59
CA PHE A 116 -0.28 2.14 7.91
C PHE A 116 0.91 1.43 7.26
N TYR A 117 1.84 2.16 6.62
CA TYR A 117 3.03 1.55 6.04
C TYR A 117 3.94 0.90 7.08
N VAL A 118 4.16 1.57 8.21
CA VAL A 118 4.95 1.01 9.32
C VAL A 118 4.25 -0.21 9.90
N LEU A 119 2.94 -0.14 10.15
CA LEU A 119 2.17 -1.28 10.66
C LEU A 119 2.21 -2.48 9.70
N CYS A 120 1.91 -2.28 8.42
CA CYS A 120 1.94 -3.34 7.42
C CYS A 120 3.35 -3.91 7.25
N GLY A 121 4.38 -3.08 7.24
CA GLY A 121 5.77 -3.51 7.13
C GLY A 121 6.22 -4.33 8.34
N LEU A 122 5.98 -3.84 9.55
CA LEU A 122 6.41 -4.51 10.79
C LEU A 122 5.63 -5.80 11.04
N VAL A 123 4.29 -5.75 10.97
CA VAL A 123 3.46 -6.92 11.25
C VAL A 123 3.54 -7.93 10.10
N GLY A 124 3.60 -7.47 8.85
CA GLY A 124 3.83 -8.34 7.69
C GLY A 124 5.20 -9.04 7.79
N TYR A 125 6.26 -8.32 8.18
CA TYR A 125 7.56 -8.95 8.41
C TYR A 125 7.55 -9.90 9.62
N ALA A 126 6.79 -9.60 10.68
CA ALA A 126 6.60 -10.55 11.77
C ALA A 126 5.85 -11.81 11.33
N ALA A 127 4.91 -11.69 10.38
CA ALA A 127 4.09 -12.78 9.88
C ALA A 127 4.81 -13.67 8.86
N PHE A 128 5.73 -13.13 8.05
CA PHE A 128 6.39 -13.87 6.96
C PHE A 128 7.92 -13.92 7.03
N GLY A 129 8.53 -13.05 7.84
CA GLY A 129 9.96 -13.02 8.09
C GLY A 129 10.79 -12.78 6.83
N ASN A 130 11.91 -13.49 6.75
CA ASN A 130 12.85 -13.38 5.63
C ASN A 130 12.23 -13.74 4.27
N ASP A 131 11.10 -14.45 4.27
CA ASP A 131 10.37 -14.88 3.09
C ASP A 131 9.15 -13.98 2.79
N ALA A 132 9.09 -12.79 3.42
CA ALA A 132 8.05 -11.80 3.15
C ALA A 132 7.99 -11.45 1.65
N PRO A 133 6.81 -11.62 1.01
CA PRO A 133 6.66 -11.27 -0.39
C PRO A 133 6.50 -9.76 -0.57
N GLY A 134 6.85 -9.24 -1.75
CA GLY A 134 6.76 -7.81 -2.06
C GLY A 134 5.33 -7.26 -1.97
N ASN A 135 4.34 -8.07 -2.28
CA ASN A 135 2.94 -7.84 -1.90
C ASN A 135 2.57 -8.86 -0.82
N PHE A 136 2.50 -8.45 0.44
CA PHE A 136 2.28 -9.40 1.53
C PHE A 136 0.89 -10.08 1.49
N LEU A 137 -0.10 -9.51 0.78
CA LEU A 137 -1.39 -10.19 0.53
C LEU A 137 -1.24 -11.47 -0.29
N THR A 138 -0.21 -11.59 -1.14
CA THR A 138 0.05 -12.84 -1.88
C THR A 138 0.54 -13.95 -0.95
N GLY A 139 1.19 -13.58 0.16
CA GLY A 139 1.61 -14.53 1.20
C GLY A 139 0.43 -15.21 1.89
N PHE A 140 -0.77 -14.65 1.78
CA PHE A 140 -2.00 -15.24 2.28
C PHE A 140 -2.76 -16.04 1.23
N GLY A 141 -2.29 -16.27 0.00
CA GLY A 141 -3.08 -16.87 -1.08
C GLY A 141 -3.79 -18.20 -0.78
N PHE A 142 -3.40 -18.91 0.29
CA PHE A 142 -4.04 -20.12 0.81
C PHE A 142 -4.75 -19.96 2.17
N TYR A 143 -4.93 -18.74 2.64
CA TYR A 143 -5.51 -18.44 3.95
C TYR A 143 -7.02 -18.56 3.89
N GLU A 144 -7.58 -19.44 4.73
CA GLU A 144 -9.01 -19.54 4.86
C GLU A 144 -9.56 -18.38 5.72
N PRO A 145 -10.58 -17.65 5.26
CA PRO A 145 -11.36 -17.89 4.04
C PRO A 145 -10.87 -17.08 2.82
N PHE A 146 -10.70 -17.77 1.68
CA PHE A 146 -10.14 -17.23 0.44
C PHE A 146 -10.84 -15.97 -0.10
N TRP A 147 -12.17 -15.86 0.10
CA TRP A 147 -12.96 -14.72 -0.38
C TRP A 147 -12.48 -13.37 0.19
N LEU A 148 -11.89 -13.38 1.39
CA LEU A 148 -11.44 -12.16 2.06
C LEU A 148 -10.25 -11.53 1.32
N ILE A 149 -9.40 -12.36 0.71
CA ILE A 149 -8.26 -11.94 -0.10
C ILE A 149 -8.74 -11.44 -1.45
N ASP A 150 -9.69 -12.14 -2.06
CA ASP A 150 -10.31 -11.69 -3.32
C ASP A 150 -10.98 -10.31 -3.13
N PHE A 151 -11.69 -10.13 -2.02
CA PHE A 151 -12.27 -8.84 -1.66
C PHE A 151 -11.20 -7.76 -1.47
N ALA A 152 -10.10 -8.06 -0.76
CA ALA A 152 -8.98 -7.12 -0.62
C ALA A 152 -8.35 -6.73 -1.98
N ASN A 153 -8.20 -7.68 -2.90
CA ASN A 153 -7.71 -7.42 -4.25
C ASN A 153 -8.69 -6.56 -5.07
N ILE A 154 -10.00 -6.77 -4.92
CA ILE A 154 -11.03 -5.89 -5.52
C ILE A 154 -10.90 -4.47 -4.96
N CYS A 155 -10.74 -4.33 -3.63
CA CYS A 155 -10.50 -3.03 -3.00
C CYS A 155 -9.25 -2.33 -3.58
N ILE A 156 -8.14 -3.06 -3.78
CA ILE A 156 -6.94 -2.50 -4.42
C ILE A 156 -7.25 -2.01 -5.83
N ALA A 157 -7.95 -2.80 -6.65
CA ALA A 157 -8.31 -2.41 -8.00
C ALA A 157 -9.15 -1.11 -8.01
N ILE A 158 -10.17 -1.02 -7.14
CA ILE A 158 -11.01 0.17 -7.03
C ILE A 158 -10.21 1.38 -6.52
N HIS A 159 -9.34 1.18 -5.53
CA HIS A 159 -8.47 2.23 -5.00
C HIS A 159 -7.57 2.80 -6.11
N LEU A 160 -6.92 1.95 -6.90
CA LEU A 160 -6.04 2.38 -8.00
C LEU A 160 -6.81 3.11 -9.10
N ILE A 161 -8.04 2.70 -9.42
CA ILE A 161 -8.89 3.39 -10.40
C ILE A 161 -9.33 4.76 -9.86
N GLY A 162 -9.71 4.84 -8.58
CA GLY A 162 -10.17 6.08 -7.95
C GLY A 162 -9.04 7.05 -7.55
N ALA A 163 -7.78 6.63 -7.66
CA ALA A 163 -6.61 7.49 -7.52
C ALA A 163 -6.30 8.31 -8.80
N TYR A 164 -7.19 8.24 -9.80
CA TYR A 164 -7.26 9.17 -10.94
C TYR A 164 -7.49 10.60 -10.47
#